data_AF-A0A2C6M3V7-F1
#
_entry.id   AF-A0A2C6M3V7-F1
#
_cell.length_a   1.000
_cell.length_b   1.000
_cell.length_c   1.000
_cell.angle_alpha   90.00
_cell.angle_beta   90.00
_cell.angle_gamma   90.00
#
_symmetry.space_group_name_H-M   'P 1'
#
loop_
_entity.id
_entity.type
_entity.pdbx_description
1 polymer ?
#
loop_
_entity_poly.entity_id
_entity_poly.type
_entity_poly.pdbx_seq_one_letter_code
_entity_poly.pdbx_strand_id
1 'polypeptide(L)'
;MKKIAYLGPRGTFSEQAALNYLGNQQAELVPCQSLEEVCLGVDGGHYTEGILPLENLIEGSVNPVLDLLLELPGLKIQAEMLLPVAHHLLVRPGSTCQDIRTVLSHPQALAQCRRYLARRFPAAKLLPVESTALAASMVAEGETELAAIGTLAAARHYNLTTLEENIHDQSNNCTRFVVVGQGDTPYRDVPYKTSLVVSMIDRPGALYSLLKEFAWRGVNLTRIESRPARTYLGEYIFFIDLEGHRHQPAVKEALREIAAQSRQIRVLGCYPACQRTDCQENRKKEETLEELRADIDIIDRQIIELLGKRAKLVTRVGEIKQPTGQVRDPAREAQVLAQVRRLAQHHGLSQDITETVYRILMDYFVDIQLNQVTSQTL
;
A
#
# COMPACT_ATOMS: atom_id res chain seq x y z
N MET A 1 8.76 -2.83 -30.36
CA MET A 1 8.14 -3.90 -29.55
C MET A 1 8.25 -3.49 -28.10
N LYS A 2 7.21 -3.74 -27.27
CA LYS A 2 7.32 -3.51 -25.83
C LYS A 2 8.38 -4.47 -25.27
N LYS A 3 9.34 -3.94 -24.51
CA LYS A 3 10.33 -4.75 -23.78
C LYS A 3 10.02 -4.65 -22.30
N ILE A 4 9.82 -5.80 -21.67
CA ILE A 4 9.50 -5.91 -20.25
C ILE A 4 10.70 -6.56 -19.55
N ALA A 5 11.33 -5.81 -18.67
CA ALA A 5 12.47 -6.29 -17.88
C ALA A 5 11.99 -6.93 -16.57
N TYR A 6 12.64 -8.00 -16.15
CA TYR A 6 12.36 -8.68 -14.88
C TYR A 6 13.66 -9.22 -14.27
N LEU A 7 13.63 -9.51 -12.97
CA LEU A 7 14.76 -10.14 -12.29
C LEU A 7 14.90 -11.60 -12.75
N GLY A 8 15.97 -11.87 -13.50
CA GLY A 8 16.37 -13.22 -13.90
C GLY A 8 16.92 -14.05 -12.74
N PRO A 9 17.32 -15.31 -13.00
CA PRO A 9 17.32 -16.01 -14.29
C PRO A 9 15.91 -16.43 -14.77
N ARG A 10 15.82 -17.06 -15.95
CA ARG A 10 14.54 -17.62 -16.46
C ARG A 10 14.01 -18.71 -15.54
N GLY A 11 12.69 -18.82 -15.40
CA GLY A 11 12.00 -19.74 -14.50
C GLY A 11 11.74 -19.21 -13.08
N THR A 12 12.06 -17.94 -12.80
CA THR A 12 11.76 -17.31 -11.51
C THR A 12 10.29 -16.91 -11.38
N PHE A 13 9.87 -16.58 -10.14
CA PHE A 13 8.54 -16.00 -9.90
C PHE A 13 8.34 -14.66 -10.64
N SER A 14 9.42 -13.89 -10.85
CA SER A 14 9.38 -12.65 -11.61
C SER A 14 9.04 -12.89 -13.09
N GLU A 15 9.55 -13.96 -13.69
CA GLU A 15 9.18 -14.35 -15.06
C GLU A 15 7.71 -14.79 -15.13
N GLN A 16 7.25 -15.59 -14.17
CA GLN A 16 5.86 -16.03 -14.11
C GLN A 16 4.91 -14.83 -13.95
N ALA A 17 5.27 -13.85 -13.12
CA ALA A 17 4.57 -12.59 -13.00
C ALA A 17 4.54 -11.83 -14.34
N ALA A 18 5.67 -11.81 -15.05
CA ALA A 18 5.76 -11.18 -16.36
C ALA A 18 4.87 -11.84 -17.43
N LEU A 19 4.87 -13.17 -17.50
CA LEU A 19 4.01 -13.93 -18.41
C LEU A 19 2.52 -13.72 -18.10
N ASN A 20 2.14 -13.71 -16.82
CA ASN A 20 0.77 -13.45 -16.40
C ASN A 20 0.30 -12.03 -16.77
N TYR A 21 1.19 -11.04 -16.64
CA TYR A 21 0.90 -9.66 -17.02
C TYR A 21 0.75 -9.48 -18.53
N LEU A 22 1.64 -10.12 -19.30
CA LEU A 22 1.60 -10.15 -20.75
C LEU A 22 0.29 -10.72 -21.29
N GLY A 23 -0.20 -11.82 -20.70
CA GLY A 23 -1.37 -12.54 -21.18
C GLY A 23 -1.23 -12.90 -22.67
N ASN A 24 -2.04 -12.25 -23.52
CA ASN A 24 -2.03 -12.42 -24.98
C ASN A 24 -1.28 -11.32 -25.76
N GLN A 25 -0.63 -10.37 -25.08
CA GLN A 25 0.10 -9.28 -25.74
C GLN A 25 1.46 -9.77 -26.26
N GLN A 26 1.91 -9.22 -27.38
CA GLN A 26 3.27 -9.45 -27.89
C GLN A 26 4.24 -8.46 -27.22
N ALA A 27 4.96 -8.91 -26.19
CA ALA A 27 6.13 -8.20 -25.64
C ALA A 27 7.31 -9.14 -25.46
N GLU A 28 8.52 -8.59 -25.54
CA GLU A 28 9.78 -9.30 -25.34
C GLU A 28 10.16 -9.26 -23.86
N LEU A 29 10.32 -10.43 -23.25
CA LEU A 29 10.75 -10.59 -21.87
C LEU A 29 12.28 -10.61 -21.79
N VAL A 30 12.85 -9.63 -21.08
CA VAL A 30 14.30 -9.49 -20.92
C VAL A 30 14.71 -9.81 -19.48
N PRO A 31 15.45 -10.90 -19.23
CA PRO A 31 15.99 -11.20 -17.90
C PRO A 31 17.18 -10.28 -17.60
N CYS A 32 17.12 -9.57 -16.48
CA CYS A 32 18.22 -8.77 -15.93
C CYS A 32 18.92 -9.50 -14.78
N GLN A 33 20.16 -9.12 -14.48
CA GLN A 33 20.95 -9.74 -13.41
C GLN A 33 20.63 -9.14 -12.03
N SER A 34 20.18 -7.88 -11.98
CA SER A 34 19.83 -7.20 -10.73
C SER A 34 18.54 -6.38 -10.85
N LEU A 35 17.91 -6.11 -9.70
CA LEU A 35 16.74 -5.23 -9.62
C LEU A 35 17.09 -3.78 -9.99
N GLU A 36 18.32 -3.36 -9.70
CA GLU A 36 18.85 -2.04 -10.05
C GLU A 36 18.92 -1.88 -11.58
N GLU A 37 19.40 -2.89 -12.29
CA GLU A 37 19.48 -2.90 -13.76
C GLU A 37 18.09 -2.79 -14.40
N VAL A 38 17.08 -3.48 -13.85
CA VAL A 38 15.68 -3.35 -14.30
C VAL A 38 15.21 -1.91 -14.15
N CYS A 39 15.42 -1.31 -12.97
CA CYS A 39 14.97 0.04 -12.67
C CYS A 39 15.67 1.10 -13.54
N LEU A 40 17.01 1.03 -13.61
CA LEU A 40 17.83 1.94 -14.43
C LEU A 40 17.55 1.77 -15.92
N GLY A 41 17.28 0.55 -16.38
CA GLY A 41 16.94 0.28 -17.78
C GLY A 41 15.59 0.88 -18.17
N VAL A 42 14.60 0.85 -17.28
CA VAL A 42 13.30 1.52 -17.50
C VAL A 42 13.45 3.04 -17.41
N ASP A 43 14.20 3.57 -16.45
CA ASP A 43 14.45 5.01 -16.31
C ASP A 43 15.29 5.58 -17.47
N GLY A 44 16.19 4.78 -18.03
CA GLY A 44 16.96 5.13 -19.23
C GLY A 44 16.23 4.90 -20.55
N GLY A 45 14.98 4.41 -20.54
CA GLY A 45 14.17 4.13 -21.74
C GLY A 45 14.61 2.92 -22.57
N HIS A 46 15.51 2.08 -22.04
CA HIS A 46 15.93 0.81 -22.68
C HIS A 46 14.80 -0.23 -22.64
N TYR A 47 14.01 -0.19 -21.57
CA TYR A 47 12.82 -1.03 -21.37
C TYR A 47 11.59 -0.17 -21.22
N THR A 48 10.45 -0.64 -21.74
CA THR A 48 9.19 0.10 -21.64
C THR A 48 8.62 -0.01 -20.24
N GLU A 49 8.68 -1.22 -19.67
CA GLU A 49 8.11 -1.58 -18.38
C GLU A 49 9.08 -2.52 -17.64
N GLY A 50 9.03 -2.53 -16.32
CA GLY A 50 9.82 -3.40 -15.46
C GLY A 50 8.96 -4.04 -14.38
N ILE A 51 9.21 -5.30 -14.06
CA ILE A 51 8.46 -6.04 -13.03
C ILE A 51 9.34 -6.25 -11.82
N LEU A 52 8.85 -5.76 -10.68
CA LEU A 52 9.59 -5.74 -9.43
C LEU A 52 8.76 -6.38 -8.31
N PRO A 53 9.35 -7.27 -7.49
CA PRO A 53 8.70 -7.75 -6.28
C PRO A 53 8.68 -6.63 -5.24
N LEU A 54 7.50 -6.25 -4.76
CA LEU A 54 7.36 -5.20 -3.75
C LEU A 54 7.27 -5.79 -2.34
N GLU A 55 6.58 -6.91 -2.19
CA GLU A 55 6.25 -7.51 -0.90
C GLU A 55 5.98 -9.00 -1.03
N ASN A 56 6.42 -9.77 -0.05
CA ASN A 56 6.04 -11.16 0.14
C ASN A 56 5.33 -11.31 1.49
N LEU A 57 4.27 -12.13 1.54
CA LEU A 57 3.48 -12.33 2.77
C LEU A 57 4.31 -12.87 3.95
N ILE A 58 5.33 -13.68 3.68
CA ILE A 58 6.16 -14.33 4.71
C ILE A 58 7.39 -13.47 5.05
N GLU A 59 8.04 -12.87 4.06
CA GLU A 59 9.30 -12.13 4.27
C GLU A 59 9.13 -10.62 4.44
N GLY A 60 7.95 -10.09 4.13
CA GLY A 60 7.66 -8.66 4.16
C GLY A 60 8.13 -7.94 2.90
N SER A 61 8.44 -6.64 3.06
CA SER A 61 8.78 -5.75 1.95
C SER A 61 10.19 -5.97 1.39
N VAL A 62 10.30 -5.87 0.07
CA VAL A 62 11.59 -5.95 -0.62
C VAL A 62 12.27 -4.58 -0.57
N ASN A 63 13.08 -4.37 0.47
CA ASN A 63 13.75 -3.09 0.75
C ASN A 63 14.53 -2.50 -0.44
N PRO A 64 15.32 -3.27 -1.22
CA PRO A 64 16.05 -2.72 -2.36
C PRO A 64 15.13 -2.05 -3.40
N VAL A 65 13.95 -2.62 -3.66
CA VAL A 65 12.98 -2.05 -4.61
C VAL A 65 12.42 -0.73 -4.09
N LEU A 66 12.10 -0.66 -2.80
CA LEU A 66 11.63 0.58 -2.18
C LEU A 66 12.68 1.69 -2.23
N ASP A 67 13.94 1.34 -2.00
CA ASP A 67 15.07 2.27 -2.05
C ASP A 67 15.29 2.79 -3.49
N LEU A 68 15.23 1.91 -4.50
CA LEU A 68 15.33 2.30 -5.91
C LEU A 68 14.16 3.18 -6.37
N LEU A 69 12.94 2.89 -5.90
CA LEU A 69 11.78 3.74 -6.17
C LEU A 69 11.95 5.14 -5.57
N LEU A 70 12.64 5.28 -4.44
CA LEU A 70 12.97 6.58 -3.84
C LEU A 70 14.03 7.33 -4.65
N GLU A 71 15.07 6.65 -5.09
CA GLU A 71 16.21 7.24 -5.81
C GLU A 71 15.85 7.67 -7.25
N LEU A 72 14.94 6.95 -7.91
CA LEU A 72 14.59 7.19 -9.32
C LEU A 72 13.22 7.88 -9.45
N PRO A 73 13.15 9.22 -9.61
CA PRO A 73 11.90 9.97 -9.70
C PRO A 73 11.07 9.69 -10.95
N GLY A 74 11.70 9.25 -12.05
CA GLY A 74 11.03 8.94 -13.31
C GLY A 74 10.19 7.67 -13.28
N LEU A 75 10.49 6.75 -12.36
CA LEU A 75 9.76 5.50 -12.22
C LEU A 75 8.43 5.69 -11.51
N LYS A 76 7.36 5.26 -12.19
CA LYS A 76 6.01 5.23 -11.64
C LYS A 76 5.43 3.82 -11.68
N ILE A 77 4.69 3.46 -10.64
CA ILE A 77 3.94 2.21 -10.60
C ILE A 77 2.70 2.34 -11.47
N GLN A 78 2.58 1.45 -12.45
CA GLN A 78 1.52 1.43 -13.46
C GLN A 78 0.51 0.29 -13.23
N ALA A 79 0.93 -0.81 -12.62
CA ALA A 79 0.07 -1.91 -12.26
C ALA A 79 0.62 -2.64 -11.03
N GLU A 80 -0.24 -3.38 -10.36
CA GLU A 80 0.15 -4.39 -9.37
C GLU A 80 -0.42 -5.75 -9.77
N MET A 81 0.22 -6.80 -9.29
CA MET A 81 -0.25 -8.17 -9.44
C MET A 81 0.12 -8.97 -8.19
N LEU A 82 -0.75 -9.91 -7.83
CA LEU A 82 -0.51 -10.85 -6.76
C LEU A 82 -0.25 -12.21 -7.37
N LEU A 83 0.95 -12.75 -7.14
CA LEU A 83 1.31 -14.09 -7.57
C LEU A 83 1.33 -15.02 -6.35
N PRO A 84 0.48 -16.06 -6.31
CA PRO A 84 0.59 -17.09 -5.28
C PRO A 84 1.89 -17.86 -5.47
N VAL A 85 2.65 -17.98 -4.39
CA VAL A 85 3.94 -18.67 -4.39
C VAL A 85 3.68 -20.16 -4.24
N ALA A 86 3.60 -20.84 -5.37
CA ALA A 86 3.47 -22.28 -5.44
C ALA A 86 4.82 -22.93 -5.75
N HIS A 87 5.30 -23.74 -4.80
CA HIS A 87 6.45 -24.61 -5.00
C HIS A 87 6.00 -26.00 -5.47
N HIS A 88 6.69 -26.52 -6.48
CA HIS A 88 6.44 -27.82 -7.09
C HIS A 88 7.72 -28.66 -7.06
N LEU A 89 7.57 -29.98 -6.93
CA LEU A 89 8.69 -30.91 -7.00
C LEU A 89 8.95 -31.27 -8.46
N LEU A 90 10.12 -30.88 -8.97
CA LEU A 90 10.54 -31.04 -10.35
C LEU A 90 11.60 -32.13 -10.45
N VAL A 91 11.40 -33.04 -11.39
CA VAL A 91 12.32 -34.16 -11.67
C VAL A 91 12.52 -34.31 -13.17
N ARG A 92 13.56 -35.05 -13.57
CA ARG A 92 13.74 -35.41 -14.97
C ARG A 92 12.61 -36.36 -15.44
N PRO A 93 12.18 -36.27 -16.71
CA PRO A 93 11.24 -37.24 -17.27
C PRO A 93 11.75 -38.68 -17.11
N GLY A 94 10.96 -39.53 -16.47
CA GLY A 94 11.28 -40.95 -16.22
C GLY A 94 11.85 -41.26 -14.83
N SER A 95 12.16 -40.27 -13.99
CA SER A 95 12.53 -40.50 -12.58
C SER A 95 11.31 -40.89 -11.75
N THR A 96 11.47 -41.83 -10.81
CA THR A 96 10.41 -42.19 -9.85
C THR A 96 10.71 -41.65 -8.45
N CYS A 97 9.69 -41.55 -7.59
CA CYS A 97 9.84 -41.08 -6.22
C CYS A 97 10.91 -41.84 -5.40
N GLN A 98 11.23 -43.09 -5.74
CA GLN A 98 12.18 -43.90 -4.98
C GLN A 98 13.64 -43.59 -5.31
N ASP A 99 13.90 -42.98 -6.47
CA ASP A 99 15.26 -42.70 -6.95
C ASP A 99 15.83 -41.40 -6.35
N ILE A 100 14.98 -40.56 -5.75
CA ILE A 100 15.35 -39.22 -5.29
C ILE A 100 16.18 -39.30 -4.01
N ARG A 101 17.46 -38.94 -4.11
CA ARG A 101 18.39 -38.87 -2.97
C ARG A 101 18.72 -37.45 -2.53
N THR A 102 18.69 -36.49 -3.45
CA THR A 102 19.07 -35.10 -3.16
C THR A 102 18.01 -34.13 -3.70
N VAL A 103 17.61 -33.17 -2.87
CA VAL A 103 16.67 -32.11 -3.22
C VAL A 103 17.39 -30.76 -3.22
N LEU A 104 17.35 -30.08 -4.37
CA LEU A 104 18.01 -28.80 -4.64
C LEU A 104 16.98 -27.67 -4.63
N SER A 105 17.23 -26.58 -3.90
CA SER A 105 16.49 -25.33 -4.09
C SER A 105 17.13 -24.18 -3.33
N HIS A 106 16.53 -22.99 -3.45
CA HIS A 106 16.87 -21.86 -2.59
C HIS A 106 16.59 -22.22 -1.10
N PRO A 107 17.45 -21.82 -0.13
CA PRO A 107 17.25 -22.09 1.29
C PRO A 107 15.82 -21.77 1.78
N GLN A 108 15.25 -20.68 1.29
CA GLN A 108 13.90 -20.25 1.64
C GLN A 108 12.82 -21.21 1.13
N ALA A 109 12.94 -21.69 -0.11
CA ALA A 109 12.01 -22.66 -0.68
C ALA A 109 12.12 -24.02 0.04
N LEU A 110 13.34 -24.45 0.38
CA LEU A 110 13.57 -25.64 1.21
C LEU A 110 12.92 -25.50 2.59
N ALA A 111 13.03 -24.32 3.21
CA ALA A 111 12.41 -24.06 4.51
C ALA A 111 10.88 -24.06 4.43
N GLN A 112 10.31 -23.49 3.36
CA GLN A 112 8.86 -23.45 3.12
C GLN A 112 8.25 -24.82 2.79
N CYS A 113 9.05 -25.80 2.37
CA CYS A 113 8.61 -27.17 2.06
C CYS A 113 9.11 -28.19 3.09
N ARG A 114 9.60 -27.75 4.25
CA ARG A 114 10.30 -28.60 5.21
C ARG A 114 9.41 -29.72 5.76
N ARG A 115 8.14 -29.46 6.07
CA ARG A 115 7.24 -30.49 6.62
C ARG A 115 6.92 -31.55 5.58
N TYR A 116 6.70 -31.13 4.33
CA TYR A 116 6.51 -32.05 3.22
C TYR A 116 7.74 -32.95 3.01
N LEU A 117 8.94 -32.36 2.92
CA LEU A 117 10.19 -33.10 2.73
C LEU A 117 10.46 -34.09 3.86
N ALA A 118 10.24 -33.68 5.12
CA ALA A 118 10.42 -34.55 6.28
C ALA A 118 9.46 -35.77 6.29
N ARG A 119 8.26 -35.64 5.73
CA ARG A 119 7.26 -36.72 5.65
C ARG A 119 7.54 -37.69 4.50
N ARG A 120 7.86 -37.16 3.32
CA ARG A 120 7.96 -37.97 2.09
C ARG A 120 9.37 -38.50 1.84
N PHE A 121 10.39 -37.73 2.22
CA PHE A 121 11.80 -38.02 1.93
C PHE A 121 12.69 -37.82 3.17
N PRO A 122 12.50 -38.60 4.24
CA PRO A 122 13.29 -38.44 5.48
C PRO A 122 14.80 -38.71 5.29
N ALA A 123 15.17 -39.47 4.25
CA ALA A 123 16.56 -39.80 3.94
C ALA A 123 17.19 -38.88 2.86
N ALA A 124 16.45 -37.95 2.27
CA ALA A 124 16.97 -37.11 1.20
C ALA A 124 17.86 -35.98 1.74
N LYS A 125 18.98 -35.74 1.06
CA LYS A 125 19.89 -34.64 1.37
C LYS A 125 19.35 -33.34 0.77
N LEU A 126 19.18 -32.31 1.58
CA LEU A 126 18.78 -30.98 1.11
C LEU A 126 20.04 -30.18 0.75
N LEU A 127 20.17 -29.78 -0.51
CA LEU A 127 21.28 -28.96 -0.98
C LEU A 127 20.78 -27.53 -1.31
N PRO A 128 21.16 -26.52 -0.50
CA PRO A 128 20.82 -25.14 -0.79
C PRO A 128 21.62 -24.62 -1.98
N VAL A 129 20.95 -23.94 -2.90
CA VAL A 129 21.55 -23.25 -4.06
C VAL A 129 21.06 -21.80 -4.14
N GLU A 130 21.64 -21.00 -5.03
CA GLU A 130 21.37 -19.56 -5.11
C GLU A 130 19.95 -19.21 -5.60
N SER A 131 19.31 -20.04 -6.42
CA SER A 131 17.94 -19.78 -6.88
C SER A 131 17.16 -21.06 -7.23
N THR A 132 15.83 -20.97 -7.20
CA THR A 132 14.92 -22.07 -7.59
C THR A 132 15.08 -22.44 -9.07
N ALA A 133 15.35 -21.45 -9.93
CA ALA A 133 15.61 -21.65 -11.35
C ALA A 133 16.96 -22.34 -11.60
N LEU A 134 18.01 -21.95 -10.86
CA LEU A 134 19.30 -22.64 -10.93
C LEU A 134 19.17 -24.10 -10.49
N ALA A 135 18.39 -24.37 -9.43
CA ALA A 135 18.10 -25.74 -9.00
C ALA A 135 17.47 -26.57 -10.13
N ALA A 136 16.48 -26.01 -10.84
CA ALA A 136 15.85 -26.66 -11.98
C ALA A 136 16.86 -26.93 -13.11
N SER A 137 17.71 -25.96 -13.45
CA SER A 137 18.77 -26.14 -14.45
C SER A 137 19.74 -27.28 -14.07
N MET A 138 20.17 -27.33 -12.81
CA MET A 138 21.07 -28.37 -12.32
C MET A 138 20.44 -29.77 -12.37
N VAL A 139 19.14 -29.89 -12.12
CA VAL A 139 18.41 -31.18 -12.26
C VAL A 139 18.25 -31.57 -13.72
N ALA A 140 18.03 -30.60 -14.61
CA ALA A 140 17.95 -30.86 -16.04
C ALA A 140 19.28 -31.41 -16.60
N GLU A 141 20.41 -30.93 -16.12
CA GLU A 141 21.76 -31.36 -16.54
C GLU A 141 22.32 -32.55 -15.74
N GLY A 142 21.85 -32.80 -14.52
CA GLY A 142 22.44 -33.75 -13.57
C GLY A 142 22.03 -35.22 -13.72
N GLU A 143 21.87 -35.95 -12.61
CA GLU A 143 21.44 -37.36 -12.60
C GLU A 143 19.96 -37.52 -12.26
N THR A 144 19.37 -38.70 -12.50
CA THR A 144 17.96 -39.00 -12.21
C THR A 144 17.64 -39.04 -10.71
N GLU A 145 18.65 -39.10 -9.84
CA GLU A 145 18.51 -39.07 -8.38
C GLU A 145 18.28 -37.67 -7.79
N LEU A 146 18.34 -36.63 -8.62
CA LEU A 146 18.18 -35.24 -8.22
C LEU A 146 16.74 -34.76 -8.41
N ALA A 147 16.21 -34.06 -7.43
CA ALA A 147 14.95 -33.32 -7.52
C ALA A 147 15.18 -31.85 -7.22
N ALA A 148 14.41 -30.97 -7.85
CA ALA A 148 14.43 -29.54 -7.60
C ALA A 148 13.09 -29.08 -7.03
N ILE A 149 13.11 -28.09 -6.14
CA ILE A 149 11.90 -27.36 -5.79
C ILE A 149 11.89 -26.06 -6.60
N GLY A 150 10.86 -25.88 -7.41
CA GLY A 150 10.76 -24.74 -8.32
C GLY A 150 9.34 -24.43 -8.75
N THR A 151 9.25 -23.48 -9.68
CA THR A 151 7.97 -23.03 -10.26
C THR A 151 7.58 -23.89 -11.47
N LEU A 152 6.31 -23.84 -11.86
CA LEU A 152 5.86 -24.44 -13.12
C LEU A 152 6.53 -23.80 -14.35
N ALA A 153 6.88 -22.51 -14.27
CA ALA A 153 7.61 -21.82 -15.34
C ALA A 153 9.00 -22.44 -15.56
N ALA A 154 9.74 -22.69 -14.47
CA ALA A 154 11.01 -23.41 -14.53
C ALA A 154 10.84 -24.83 -15.09
N ALA A 155 9.79 -25.56 -14.68
CA ALA A 155 9.52 -26.90 -15.20
C ALA A 155 9.38 -26.92 -16.73
N ARG A 156 8.58 -25.99 -17.28
CA ARG A 156 8.37 -25.85 -18.72
C ARG A 156 9.64 -25.41 -19.46
N HIS A 157 10.38 -24.47 -18.90
CA HIS A 157 11.58 -23.94 -19.54
C HIS A 157 12.70 -24.98 -19.64
N TYR A 158 12.87 -25.79 -18.59
CA TYR A 158 13.93 -26.81 -18.51
C TYR A 158 13.46 -28.22 -18.91
N ASN A 159 12.26 -28.36 -19.49
CA ASN A 159 11.65 -29.65 -19.87
C ASN A 159 11.64 -30.70 -18.73
N LEU A 160 11.36 -30.26 -17.51
CA LEU A 160 11.25 -31.14 -16.33
C LEU A 160 9.80 -31.59 -16.13
N THR A 161 9.64 -32.77 -15.53
CA THR A 161 8.34 -33.31 -15.12
C THR A 161 8.04 -32.90 -13.69
N THR A 162 6.83 -32.41 -13.45
CA THR A 162 6.34 -32.13 -12.11
C THR A 162 5.81 -33.43 -11.49
N LEU A 163 6.47 -33.89 -10.43
CA LEU A 163 6.10 -35.14 -9.75
C LEU A 163 4.95 -34.92 -8.77
N GLU A 164 5.04 -33.86 -7.98
CA GLU A 164 3.98 -33.40 -7.08
C GLU A 164 3.88 -31.87 -7.13
N GLU A 165 2.65 -31.38 -7.16
CA GLU A 165 2.34 -29.96 -7.19
C GLU A 165 2.01 -29.44 -5.78
N ASN A 166 2.27 -28.15 -5.54
CA ASN A 166 1.89 -27.46 -4.30
C ASN A 166 2.46 -28.10 -3.02
N ILE A 167 3.77 -28.38 -3.02
CA ILE A 167 4.47 -29.01 -1.88
C ILE A 167 4.82 -28.04 -0.75
N HIS A 168 4.30 -26.81 -0.79
CA HIS A 168 4.58 -25.76 0.19
C HIS A 168 3.73 -25.94 1.46
N ASP A 169 4.32 -25.66 2.63
CA ASP A 169 3.68 -25.88 3.91
C ASP A 169 2.53 -24.90 4.20
N GLN A 170 2.51 -23.74 3.53
CA GLN A 170 1.50 -22.69 3.69
C GLN A 170 0.92 -22.25 2.34
N SER A 171 -0.36 -22.56 2.09
CA SER A 171 -1.06 -22.27 0.83
C SER A 171 -1.31 -20.79 0.56
N ASN A 172 -1.21 -19.94 1.59
CA ASN A 172 -1.58 -18.54 1.49
C ASN A 172 -0.40 -17.64 1.11
N ASN A 173 0.79 -18.19 0.86
CA ASN A 173 1.96 -17.39 0.50
C ASN A 173 1.74 -16.68 -0.85
N CYS A 174 1.80 -15.36 -0.84
CA CYS A 174 1.65 -14.54 -2.03
C CYS A 174 2.78 -13.52 -2.09
N THR A 175 3.29 -13.30 -3.29
CA THR A 175 4.21 -12.19 -3.58
C THR A 175 3.47 -11.16 -4.41
N ARG A 176 3.47 -9.92 -3.94
CA ARG A 176 2.98 -8.75 -4.66
C ARG A 176 4.09 -8.23 -5.55
N PHE A 177 3.83 -8.26 -6.85
CA PHE A 177 4.68 -7.64 -7.85
C PHE A 177 4.05 -6.34 -8.33
N VAL A 178 4.88 -5.37 -8.67
CA VAL A 178 4.49 -4.11 -9.28
C VAL A 178 5.12 -3.98 -10.65
N VAL A 179 4.36 -3.42 -11.59
CA VAL A 179 4.85 -3.02 -12.90
C VAL A 179 5.20 -1.54 -12.82
N VAL A 180 6.46 -1.23 -13.07
CA VAL A 180 6.97 0.14 -13.17
C VAL A 180 7.16 0.53 -14.62
N GLY A 181 6.93 1.80 -14.93
CA GLY A 181 7.14 2.35 -16.28
C GLY A 181 7.35 3.85 -16.23
N GLN A 182 7.71 4.41 -17.37
CA GLN A 182 7.79 5.85 -17.55
C GLN A 182 6.42 6.42 -17.92
N GLY A 183 5.94 7.39 -17.14
CA GLY A 183 4.67 8.08 -17.39
C GLY A 183 3.51 7.63 -16.50
N ASP A 184 2.48 8.47 -16.45
CA ASP A 184 1.24 8.18 -15.73
C ASP A 184 0.34 7.25 -16.55
N THR A 185 -0.34 6.34 -15.88
CA THR A 185 -1.36 5.50 -16.52
C THR A 185 -2.60 6.32 -16.85
N PRO A 186 -3.25 6.04 -18.00
CA PRO A 186 -4.52 6.67 -18.33
C PRO A 186 -5.61 6.26 -17.32
N TYR A 187 -6.46 7.22 -16.96
CA TYR A 187 -7.59 6.99 -16.07
C TYR A 187 -8.58 5.97 -16.66
N ARG A 188 -8.96 4.97 -15.88
CA ARG A 188 -9.93 3.91 -16.21
C ARG A 188 -10.96 3.79 -15.09
N ASP A 189 -12.19 3.42 -15.39
CA ASP A 189 -13.24 3.31 -14.35
C ASP A 189 -13.14 1.98 -13.59
N VAL A 190 -12.06 1.81 -12.84
CA VAL A 190 -11.72 0.60 -12.05
C VAL A 190 -11.26 1.03 -10.66
N PRO A 191 -11.37 0.18 -9.61
CA PRO A 191 -10.82 0.52 -8.31
C PRO A 191 -9.32 0.83 -8.44
N TYR A 192 -8.91 2.00 -7.96
CA TYR A 192 -7.52 2.45 -8.01
C TYR A 192 -6.85 2.31 -6.66
N LYS A 193 -5.57 2.03 -6.70
CA LYS A 193 -4.66 2.19 -5.58
C LYS A 193 -3.66 3.30 -5.91
N THR A 194 -3.36 4.13 -4.92
CA THR A 194 -2.32 5.15 -5.02
C THR A 194 -1.24 4.85 -3.99
N SER A 195 -0.01 4.64 -4.46
CA SER A 195 1.16 4.49 -3.61
C SER A 195 1.85 5.84 -3.45
N LEU A 196 2.12 6.21 -2.21
CA LEU A 196 2.77 7.46 -1.86
C LEU A 196 3.85 7.24 -0.82
N VAL A 197 4.84 8.12 -0.89
CA VAL A 197 5.94 8.19 0.07
C VAL A 197 5.96 9.56 0.68
N VAL A 198 5.99 9.60 2.01
CA VAL A 198 6.01 10.85 2.77
C VAL A 198 7.23 10.84 3.68
N SER A 199 8.04 11.88 3.57
CA SER A 199 9.15 12.14 4.50
C SER A 199 8.72 13.14 5.56
N MET A 200 8.93 12.79 6.83
CA MET A 200 8.56 13.59 7.98
C MET A 200 9.70 13.65 9.00
N ILE A 201 9.77 14.75 9.73
CA ILE A 201 10.63 14.89 10.89
C ILE A 201 10.02 14.10 12.04
N ASP A 202 10.85 13.34 12.75
CA ASP A 202 10.42 12.60 13.93
C ASP A 202 9.95 13.56 15.03
N ARG A 203 8.66 13.51 15.33
CA ARG A 203 8.05 14.23 16.45
C ARG A 203 6.84 13.45 16.95
N PRO A 204 6.54 13.51 18.25
CA PRO A 204 5.32 12.93 18.79
C PRO A 204 4.08 13.40 18.02
N GLY A 205 3.30 12.46 17.51
CA GLY A 205 2.07 12.75 16.76
C GLY A 205 2.24 13.08 15.26
N ALA A 206 3.46 12.99 14.70
CA ALA A 206 3.67 13.18 13.25
C ALA A 206 2.84 12.20 12.43
N LEU A 207 2.98 10.90 12.71
CA LEU A 207 2.24 9.84 12.02
C LEU A 207 0.72 9.96 12.24
N TYR A 208 0.31 10.30 13.46
CA TYR A 208 -1.11 10.51 13.77
C TYR A 208 -1.71 11.64 12.93
N SER A 209 -1.00 12.77 12.78
CA SER A 209 -1.46 13.91 11.98
C SER A 209 -1.67 13.51 10.52
N LEU A 210 -0.77 12.69 9.98
CA LEU A 210 -0.89 12.15 8.62
C LEU A 210 -2.08 11.19 8.48
N LEU A 211 -2.20 10.20 9.38
CA LEU A 211 -3.27 9.20 9.32
C LEU A 211 -4.66 9.82 9.51
N LYS A 212 -4.73 10.86 10.32
CA LYS A 212 -5.94 11.62 10.59
C LYS A 212 -6.53 12.26 9.33
N GLU A 213 -5.70 12.78 8.43
CA GLU A 213 -6.18 13.39 7.19
C GLU A 213 -6.87 12.37 6.26
N PHE A 214 -6.38 11.13 6.24
CA PHE A 214 -7.01 10.03 5.49
C PHE A 214 -8.29 9.55 6.16
N ALA A 215 -8.25 9.33 7.49
CA ALA A 215 -9.39 8.88 8.27
C ALA A 215 -10.57 9.85 8.21
N TRP A 216 -10.33 11.15 8.34
CA TRP A 216 -11.36 12.19 8.24
C TRP A 216 -12.06 12.26 6.88
N ARG A 217 -11.42 11.74 5.83
CA ARG A 217 -11.95 11.77 4.45
C ARG A 217 -12.44 10.40 3.98
N GLY A 218 -12.50 9.41 4.88
CA GLY A 218 -12.93 8.05 4.54
C GLY A 218 -12.04 7.34 3.54
N VAL A 219 -10.75 7.72 3.45
CA VAL A 219 -9.81 7.08 2.53
C VAL A 219 -9.18 5.88 3.22
N ASN A 220 -9.45 4.68 2.70
CA ASN A 220 -8.91 3.44 3.25
C ASN A 220 -7.43 3.27 2.90
N LEU A 221 -6.65 2.78 3.86
CA LEU A 221 -5.22 2.50 3.70
C LEU A 221 -5.00 0.99 3.67
N THR A 222 -4.42 0.50 2.59
CA THR A 222 -4.13 -0.94 2.41
C THR A 222 -2.77 -1.34 2.95
N ARG A 223 -1.83 -0.39 3.04
CA ARG A 223 -0.49 -0.63 3.54
C ARG A 223 0.08 0.64 4.16
N ILE A 224 0.78 0.48 5.28
CA ILE A 224 1.62 1.51 5.86
C ILE A 224 2.91 0.88 6.41
N GLU A 225 4.04 1.47 6.04
CA GLU A 225 5.35 1.01 6.48
C GLU A 225 6.24 2.20 6.77
N SER A 226 6.80 2.25 7.99
CA SER A 226 7.72 3.30 8.43
C SER A 226 9.15 2.81 8.32
N ARG A 227 10.04 3.63 7.76
CA ARG A 227 11.48 3.37 7.67
C ARG A 227 12.28 4.60 8.06
N PRO A 228 13.42 4.46 8.76
CA PRO A 228 14.32 5.59 8.99
C PRO A 228 14.92 6.05 7.66
N ALA A 229 14.98 7.36 7.43
CA ALA A 229 15.65 7.90 6.27
C ALA A 229 17.16 7.61 6.38
N ARG A 230 17.75 7.05 5.32
CA ARG A 230 19.21 6.80 5.26
C ARG A 230 20.03 8.09 5.16
N THR A 231 19.39 9.24 4.93
CA THR A 231 20.02 10.53 4.68
C THR A 231 20.28 11.34 5.95
N TYR A 232 19.32 11.41 6.88
CA TYR A 232 19.44 12.22 8.11
C TYR A 232 18.89 11.47 9.33
N LEU A 233 19.64 11.50 10.44
CA LEU A 233 19.18 11.02 11.74
C LEU A 233 17.96 11.83 12.20
N GLY A 234 16.85 11.14 12.49
CA GLY A 234 15.59 11.76 12.95
C GLY A 234 14.58 12.08 11.84
N GLU A 235 14.81 11.64 10.61
CA GLU A 235 13.81 11.67 9.55
C GLU A 235 13.24 10.27 9.31
N TYR A 236 11.92 10.18 9.14
CA TYR A 236 11.22 8.93 8.83
C TYR A 236 10.51 9.06 7.49
N ILE A 237 10.61 7.98 6.72
CA ILE A 237 9.94 7.79 5.44
C ILE A 237 8.79 6.81 5.66
N PHE A 238 7.60 7.22 5.25
CA PHE A 238 6.40 6.39 5.31
C PHE A 238 5.98 6.00 3.90
N PHE A 239 5.95 4.70 3.63
CA PHE A 239 5.36 4.12 2.42
C PHE A 239 3.91 3.80 2.73
N ILE A 240 2.99 4.40 1.97
CA ILE A 240 1.55 4.29 2.21
C ILE A 240 0.88 3.94 0.89
N ASP A 241 0.02 2.92 0.93
CA ASP A 241 -0.87 2.59 -0.18
C ASP A 241 -2.31 2.89 0.22
N LEU A 242 -2.97 3.77 -0.52
CA LEU A 242 -4.37 4.15 -0.32
C LEU A 242 -5.27 3.62 -1.42
N GLU A 243 -6.52 3.36 -1.09
CA GLU A 243 -7.58 3.07 -2.07
C GLU A 243 -8.17 4.40 -2.55
N GLY A 244 -8.08 4.65 -3.86
CA GLY A 244 -8.54 5.88 -4.49
C GLY A 244 -7.58 6.40 -5.55
N HIS A 245 -8.12 7.25 -6.42
CA HIS A 245 -7.35 7.92 -7.48
C HIS A 245 -6.92 9.33 -7.03
N ARG A 246 -5.75 9.80 -7.45
CA ARG A 246 -5.25 11.18 -7.19
C ARG A 246 -6.18 12.33 -7.65
N HIS A 247 -7.17 12.03 -8.49
CA HIS A 247 -8.12 13.02 -9.02
C HIS A 247 -9.41 13.10 -8.20
N GLN A 248 -9.67 12.12 -7.33
CA GLN A 248 -10.81 12.18 -6.43
C GLN A 248 -10.63 13.34 -5.45
N PRO A 249 -11.69 14.11 -5.14
CA PRO A 249 -11.59 15.29 -4.30
C PRO A 249 -11.04 14.96 -2.90
N ALA A 250 -11.51 13.87 -2.30
CA ALA A 250 -11.05 13.39 -1.00
C ALA A 250 -9.53 13.14 -0.96
N VAL A 251 -8.99 12.39 -1.94
CA VAL A 251 -7.55 12.08 -2.02
C VAL A 251 -6.75 13.33 -2.34
N LYS A 252 -7.20 14.17 -3.27
CA LYS A 252 -6.50 15.39 -3.68
C LYS A 252 -6.35 16.39 -2.52
N GLU A 253 -7.39 16.55 -1.72
CA GLU A 253 -7.34 17.41 -0.53
C GLU A 253 -6.46 16.80 0.57
N ALA A 254 -6.54 15.49 0.81
CA ALA A 254 -5.65 14.80 1.75
C ALA A 254 -4.18 15.02 1.38
N LEU A 255 -3.83 14.84 0.09
CA LEU A 255 -2.46 15.03 -0.41
C LEU A 255 -1.99 16.48 -0.23
N ARG A 256 -2.87 17.47 -0.39
CA ARG A 256 -2.52 18.89 -0.18
C ARG A 256 -2.21 19.20 1.28
N GLU A 257 -3.04 18.71 2.20
CA GLU A 257 -2.81 18.92 3.64
C GLU A 257 -1.55 18.18 4.12
N ILE A 258 -1.34 16.95 3.66
CA ILE A 258 -0.12 16.19 3.99
C ILE A 258 1.11 16.88 3.40
N ALA A 259 1.03 17.44 2.19
CA ALA A 259 2.13 18.21 1.60
C ALA A 259 2.50 19.45 2.43
N ALA A 260 1.52 20.08 3.09
CA ALA A 260 1.77 21.24 3.96
C ALA A 260 2.42 20.87 5.30
N GLN A 261 2.16 19.66 5.80
CA GLN A 261 2.65 19.18 7.10
C GLN A 261 3.92 18.32 7.00
N SER A 262 4.22 17.80 5.81
CA SER A 262 5.39 16.95 5.54
C SER A 262 6.51 17.72 4.87
N ARG A 263 7.74 17.19 4.97
CA ARG A 263 8.90 17.79 4.30
C ARG A 263 8.86 17.55 2.80
N GLN A 264 8.46 16.34 2.43
CA GLN A 264 8.36 15.92 1.05
C GLN A 264 7.30 14.84 0.93
N ILE A 265 6.41 15.00 -0.05
CA ILE A 265 5.48 13.97 -0.49
C ILE A 265 5.79 13.62 -1.93
N ARG A 266 5.81 12.32 -2.22
CA ARG A 266 5.99 11.81 -3.57
C ARG A 266 4.95 10.74 -3.87
N VAL A 267 4.26 10.89 -4.99
CA VAL A 267 3.35 9.85 -5.50
C VAL A 267 4.18 8.89 -6.35
N LEU A 268 4.29 7.64 -5.90
CA LEU A 268 5.00 6.58 -6.63
C LEU A 268 4.18 6.05 -7.80
N GLY A 269 2.86 6.14 -7.75
CA GLY A 269 2.01 5.71 -8.85
C GLY A 269 0.55 5.68 -8.50
N CYS A 270 -0.30 5.79 -9.52
CA CYS A 270 -1.72 5.51 -9.44
C CYS A 270 -2.00 4.39 -10.43
N TYR A 271 -2.52 3.28 -9.94
CA TYR A 271 -2.69 2.07 -10.76
C TYR A 271 -3.96 1.32 -10.35
N PRO A 272 -4.57 0.58 -11.29
CA PRO A 272 -5.73 -0.23 -10.97
C PRO A 272 -5.37 -1.26 -9.91
N ALA A 273 -6.20 -1.36 -8.87
CA ALA A 273 -6.06 -2.36 -7.83
C ALA A 273 -6.27 -3.75 -8.43
N CYS A 274 -5.37 -4.68 -8.15
CA CYS A 274 -5.57 -6.07 -8.52
C CYS A 274 -6.66 -6.65 -7.60
N GLN A 275 -7.84 -6.92 -8.16
CA GLN A 275 -8.87 -7.65 -7.44
C GLN A 275 -8.33 -9.06 -7.16
N ARG A 276 -8.22 -9.42 -5.87
CA ARG A 276 -7.98 -10.81 -5.47
C ARG A 276 -9.17 -11.65 -5.95
N THR A 277 -9.06 -12.30 -7.11
CA THR A 277 -10.18 -13.08 -7.64
C THR A 277 -10.43 -14.39 -6.87
N ASP A 278 -9.54 -14.84 -5.97
CA ASP A 278 -9.66 -16.18 -5.35
C ASP A 278 -9.50 -16.29 -3.82
N CYS A 279 -9.59 -15.20 -3.03
CA CYS A 279 -9.51 -15.35 -1.55
C CYS A 279 -10.42 -14.44 -0.72
N GLN A 280 -11.31 -13.66 -1.33
CA GLN A 280 -12.38 -13.01 -0.59
C GLN A 280 -13.66 -13.27 -1.34
N GLU A 281 -14.49 -14.18 -0.80
CA GLU A 281 -15.93 -13.99 -0.89
C GLU A 281 -16.18 -12.50 -0.73
N ASN A 282 -16.76 -11.87 -1.76
CA ASN A 282 -17.45 -10.60 -1.64
C ASN A 282 -18.59 -10.80 -0.64
N ARG A 283 -18.27 -10.94 0.65
CA ARG A 283 -19.12 -10.38 1.68
C ARG A 283 -18.97 -8.89 1.45
N LYS A 284 -19.93 -8.31 0.73
CA LYS A 284 -20.50 -7.06 1.23
C LYS A 284 -20.67 -7.30 2.72
N LYS A 285 -19.72 -6.82 3.52
CA LYS A 285 -19.88 -6.83 4.96
C LYS A 285 -21.07 -5.91 5.12
N GLU A 286 -22.25 -6.48 5.33
CA GLU A 286 -23.39 -5.69 5.76
C GLU A 286 -22.90 -5.00 7.02
N GLU A 287 -22.70 -3.68 6.93
CA GLU A 287 -22.22 -2.88 8.06
C GLU A 287 -23.13 -3.21 9.22
N THR A 288 -22.55 -3.82 10.25
CA THR A 288 -23.35 -4.18 11.41
C THR A 288 -23.80 -2.90 12.09
N LEU A 289 -24.98 -2.90 12.70
CA LEU A 289 -25.47 -1.75 13.47
C LEU A 289 -24.43 -1.30 14.53
N GLU A 290 -23.62 -2.24 15.03
CA GLU A 290 -22.53 -1.97 15.97
C GLU A 290 -21.37 -1.21 15.33
N GLU A 291 -20.97 -1.54 14.11
CA GLU A 291 -19.94 -0.81 13.34
C GLU A 291 -20.40 0.62 13.03
N LEU A 292 -21.65 0.79 12.57
CA LEU A 292 -22.21 2.14 12.31
C LEU A 292 -22.29 2.99 13.57
N ARG A 293 -22.62 2.39 14.73
CA ARG A 293 -22.62 3.09 16.01
C ARG A 293 -21.21 3.48 16.43
N ALA A 294 -20.22 2.61 16.23
CA ALA A 294 -18.83 2.94 16.51
C ALA A 294 -18.33 4.11 15.64
N ASP A 295 -18.75 4.17 14.37
CA ASP A 295 -18.44 5.29 13.47
C ASP A 295 -19.11 6.59 13.92
N ILE A 296 -20.38 6.54 14.37
CA ILE A 296 -21.06 7.68 14.99
C ILE A 296 -20.30 8.14 16.25
N ASP A 297 -19.90 7.22 17.13
CA ASP A 297 -19.14 7.56 18.35
C ASP A 297 -17.77 8.20 18.03
N ILE A 298 -17.16 7.85 16.90
CA ILE A 298 -15.95 8.51 16.40
C ILE A 298 -16.27 9.94 15.96
N ILE A 299 -17.34 10.14 15.18
CA ILE A 299 -17.78 11.47 14.73
C ILE A 299 -18.13 12.34 15.95
N ASP A 300 -18.86 11.82 16.92
CA ASP A 300 -19.26 12.56 18.12
C ASP A 300 -18.04 13.02 18.93
N ARG A 301 -17.04 12.15 19.10
CA ARG A 301 -15.76 12.54 19.72
C ARG A 301 -15.06 13.66 18.96
N GLN A 302 -15.09 13.63 17.62
CA GLN A 302 -14.51 14.67 16.78
C GLN A 302 -15.28 15.99 16.90
N ILE A 303 -16.61 15.96 16.96
CA ILE A 303 -17.45 17.14 17.19
C ILE A 303 -17.05 17.80 18.51
N ILE A 304 -16.93 17.02 19.59
CA ILE A 304 -16.52 17.54 20.91
C ILE A 304 -15.10 18.13 20.86
N GLU A 305 -14.14 17.46 20.21
CA GLU A 305 -12.77 17.98 20.08
C GLU A 305 -12.73 19.31 19.30
N LEU A 306 -13.49 19.41 18.20
CA LEU A 306 -13.60 20.62 17.39
C LEU A 306 -14.28 21.76 18.16
N LEU A 307 -15.32 21.46 18.95
CA LEU A 307 -15.95 22.43 19.84
C LEU A 307 -14.95 22.94 20.88
N GLY A 308 -14.14 22.06 21.47
CA GLY A 308 -13.07 22.45 22.39
C GLY A 308 -12.02 23.36 21.75
N LYS A 309 -11.61 23.07 20.51
CA LYS A 309 -10.70 23.95 19.74
C LYS A 309 -11.34 25.30 19.43
N ARG A 310 -12.62 25.31 19.04
CA ARG A 310 -13.38 26.53 18.81
C ARG A 310 -13.48 27.38 20.08
N ALA A 311 -13.72 26.77 21.23
CA ALA A 311 -13.76 27.46 22.52
C ALA A 311 -12.46 28.24 22.79
N LYS A 312 -11.30 27.59 22.59
CA LYS A 312 -9.98 28.24 22.76
C LYS A 312 -9.78 29.44 21.82
N LEU A 313 -10.21 29.32 20.56
CA LEU A 313 -10.15 30.42 19.60
C LEU A 313 -11.09 31.56 19.98
N VAL A 314 -12.30 31.24 20.43
CA VAL A 314 -13.29 32.21 20.91
C VAL A 314 -12.76 33.00 22.11
N THR A 315 -12.14 32.33 23.09
CA THR A 315 -11.47 32.99 24.22
C THR A 315 -10.40 33.97 23.73
N ARG A 316 -9.51 33.54 22.82
CA ARG A 316 -8.46 34.38 22.26
C ARG A 316 -9.00 35.58 21.45
N VAL A 317 -10.12 35.38 20.74
CA VAL A 317 -10.84 36.49 20.08
C VAL A 317 -11.42 37.45 21.11
N GLY A 318 -11.94 36.94 22.22
CA GLY A 318 -12.41 37.74 23.35
C GLY A 318 -11.30 38.62 23.93
N GLU A 319 -10.12 38.05 24.18
CA GLU A 319 -8.92 38.78 24.65
C GLU A 319 -8.54 39.95 23.72
N ILE A 320 -8.57 39.72 22.39
CA ILE A 320 -8.26 40.76 21.40
C ILE A 320 -9.35 41.85 21.33
N LYS A 321 -10.62 41.49 21.55
CA LYS A 321 -11.76 42.41 21.47
C LYS A 321 -12.00 43.24 22.74
N GLN A 322 -11.40 42.86 23.87
CA GLN A 322 -11.53 43.57 25.16
C GLN A 322 -11.39 45.11 25.09
N PRO A 323 -10.45 45.72 24.34
CA PRO A 323 -10.35 47.18 24.26
C PRO A 323 -11.55 47.88 23.57
N THR A 324 -12.43 47.13 22.89
CA THR A 324 -13.54 47.68 22.08
C THR A 324 -14.91 47.52 22.76
N GLY A 325 -15.01 46.73 23.84
CA GLY A 325 -16.24 46.52 24.61
C GLY A 325 -17.38 45.77 23.89
N GLN A 326 -17.20 45.38 22.64
CA GLN A 326 -18.25 44.79 21.81
C GLN A 326 -18.06 43.28 21.65
N VAL A 327 -18.83 42.50 22.42
CA VAL A 327 -18.76 41.03 22.44
C VAL A 327 -19.53 40.41 21.26
N ARG A 328 -20.73 40.93 20.94
CA ARG A 328 -21.52 40.51 19.77
C ARG A 328 -21.29 41.38 18.54
N ASP A 329 -21.21 40.72 17.38
CA ASP A 329 -21.11 41.35 16.07
C ASP A 329 -22.19 40.75 15.15
N PRO A 330 -23.35 41.42 14.99
CA PRO A 330 -24.47 40.91 14.21
C PRO A 330 -24.14 40.69 12.73
N ALA A 331 -23.23 41.49 12.16
CA ALA A 331 -22.82 41.34 10.77
C ALA A 331 -21.99 40.05 10.60
N ARG A 332 -21.10 39.76 11.56
CA ARG A 332 -20.33 38.52 11.55
C ARG A 332 -21.20 37.29 11.81
N GLU A 333 -22.16 37.36 12.72
CA GLU A 333 -23.12 36.27 12.97
C GLU A 333 -23.91 35.93 11.70
N ALA A 334 -24.44 36.93 11.00
CA ALA A 334 -25.15 36.75 9.74
C ALA A 334 -24.27 36.11 8.65
N GLN A 335 -22.99 36.48 8.56
CA GLN A 335 -22.04 35.86 7.64
C GLN A 335 -21.80 34.38 7.94
N VAL A 336 -21.59 34.05 9.22
CA VAL A 336 -21.35 32.66 9.64
C VAL A 336 -22.58 31.81 9.37
N LEU A 337 -23.79 32.28 9.70
CA LEU A 337 -25.03 31.56 9.42
C LEU A 337 -25.26 31.36 7.91
N ALA A 338 -24.97 32.37 7.08
CA ALA A 338 -25.04 32.25 5.63
C ALA A 338 -24.06 31.19 5.08
N GLN A 339 -22.83 31.13 5.62
CA GLN A 339 -21.84 30.12 5.27
C GLN A 339 -22.28 28.72 5.72
N VAL A 340 -22.82 28.59 6.93
CA VAL A 340 -23.34 27.33 7.48
C VAL A 340 -24.48 26.79 6.64
N ARG A 341 -25.42 27.63 6.18
CA ARG A 341 -26.51 27.20 5.29
C ARG A 341 -25.98 26.62 3.97
N ARG A 342 -24.96 27.24 3.37
CA ARG A 342 -24.31 26.73 2.14
C ARG A 342 -23.63 25.39 2.38
N LEU A 343 -22.93 25.24 3.50
CA LEU A 343 -22.29 23.98 3.87
C LEU A 343 -23.33 22.88 4.15
N ALA A 344 -24.41 23.20 4.86
CA ALA A 344 -25.50 22.26 5.13
C ALA A 344 -26.11 21.72 3.83
N GLN A 345 -26.38 22.59 2.86
CA GLN A 345 -26.88 22.19 1.53
C GLN A 345 -25.91 21.25 0.81
N HIS A 346 -24.61 21.56 0.83
CA HIS A 346 -23.59 20.73 0.16
C HIS A 346 -23.49 19.32 0.77
N HIS A 347 -23.71 19.19 2.08
CA HIS A 347 -23.66 17.91 2.80
C HIS A 347 -25.02 17.22 2.94
N GLY A 348 -26.08 17.74 2.29
CA GLY A 348 -27.42 17.13 2.32
C GLY A 348 -28.15 17.25 3.67
N LEU A 349 -27.73 18.17 4.53
CA LEU A 349 -28.32 18.41 5.84
C LEU A 349 -29.45 19.46 5.78
N SER A 350 -30.43 19.33 6.67
CA SER A 350 -31.47 20.36 6.83
C SER A 350 -30.84 21.68 7.27
N GLN A 351 -31.09 22.75 6.51
CA GLN A 351 -30.58 24.08 6.79
C GLN A 351 -31.11 24.61 8.13
N ASP A 352 -32.39 24.37 8.42
CA ASP A 352 -33.05 24.87 9.62
C ASP A 352 -32.47 24.23 10.90
N ILE A 353 -32.23 22.91 10.85
CA ILE A 353 -31.61 22.19 11.97
C ILE A 353 -30.18 22.65 12.18
N THR A 354 -29.40 22.73 11.09
CA THR A 354 -27.98 23.14 11.18
C THR A 354 -27.85 24.57 11.71
N GLU A 355 -28.73 25.48 11.28
CA GLU A 355 -28.80 26.84 11.80
C GLU A 355 -29.14 26.88 13.28
N THR A 356 -30.12 26.09 13.72
CA THR A 356 -30.51 26.01 15.13
C THR A 356 -29.33 25.57 16.00
N VAL A 357 -28.63 24.51 15.60
CA VAL A 357 -27.42 24.03 16.30
C VAL A 357 -26.35 25.11 16.35
N TYR A 358 -26.13 25.82 15.24
CA TYR A 358 -25.12 26.89 15.21
C TYR A 358 -25.49 28.10 16.04
N ARG A 359 -26.77 28.47 16.14
CA ARG A 359 -27.24 29.54 17.02
C ARG A 359 -27.00 29.18 18.49
N ILE A 360 -27.37 27.98 18.91
CA ILE A 360 -27.11 27.47 20.27
C ILE A 360 -25.60 27.51 20.57
N LEU A 361 -24.76 27.07 19.64
CA LEU A 361 -23.31 27.13 19.79
C LEU A 361 -22.81 28.58 19.89
N MET A 362 -23.31 29.50 19.07
CA MET A 362 -22.94 30.92 19.15
C MET A 362 -23.29 31.51 20.51
N ASP A 363 -24.51 31.26 21.00
CA ASP A 363 -24.96 31.76 22.30
C ASP A 363 -24.05 31.23 23.42
N TYR A 364 -23.78 29.92 23.44
CA TYR A 364 -22.84 29.30 24.39
C TYR A 364 -21.45 29.94 24.37
N PHE A 365 -20.91 30.21 23.18
CA PHE A 365 -19.59 30.82 23.03
C PHE A 365 -19.55 32.30 23.42
N VAL A 366 -20.63 33.05 23.19
CA VAL A 366 -20.78 34.43 23.65
C VAL A 366 -20.84 34.47 25.18
N ASP A 367 -21.55 33.54 25.81
CA ASP A 367 -21.62 33.45 27.28
C ASP A 367 -20.26 33.17 27.91
N ILE A 368 -19.43 32.32 27.29
CA ILE A 368 -18.03 32.10 27.73
C ILE A 368 -17.24 33.42 27.71
N GLN A 369 -17.40 34.24 26.67
CA GLN A 369 -16.70 35.52 26.57
C GLN A 369 -17.18 36.53 27.62
N LEU A 370 -18.49 36.61 27.88
CA LEU A 370 -19.07 37.49 28.89
C LEU A 370 -18.60 37.13 30.32
N ASN A 371 -18.54 35.84 30.63
CA ASN A 371 -18.08 35.36 31.93
C ASN A 371 -16.59 35.67 32.16
N GLN A 372 -15.75 35.58 31.12
CA GLN A 372 -14.33 35.92 31.21
C GLN A 372 -14.08 37.41 31.45
N VAL A 373 -14.84 38.29 30.80
CA VAL A 373 -14.77 39.75 31.05
C VAL A 373 -15.16 40.06 32.50
N THR A 374 -16.21 39.41 33.00
CA THR A 374 -16.73 39.64 34.36
C THR A 374 -15.72 39.20 35.45
N SER A 375 -15.02 38.08 35.25
CA SER A 375 -14.02 37.56 36.21
C SER A 375 -12.69 38.33 36.27
N GLN A 376 -12.38 39.19 35.30
CA GLN A 376 -11.18 40.04 35.29
C GLN A 376 -11.42 41.47 35.82
N THR A 377 -12.68 41.82 36.08
CA THR A 377 -13.09 43.16 36.56
C THR A 377 -13.27 43.20 38.09
N LEU A 378 -13.17 42.04 38.77
CA LEU A 378 -13.07 41.85 40.22
C LEU A 378 -11.60 41.60 40.59
#